data_AF-A0A7Y2ZXK4-F1
#
_entry.id   AF-A0A7Y2ZXK4-F1
#
_cell.length_a   1.000
_cell.length_b   1.000
_cell.length_c   1.000
_cell.angle_alpha   90.00
_cell.angle_beta   90.00
_cell.angle_gamma   90.00
#
_symmetry.space_group_name_H-M   'P 1'
#
loop_
_entity.id
_entity.type
_entity.pdbx_description
1 polymer ?
#
loop_
_entity_poly.entity_id
_entity_poly.type
_entity_poly.pdbx_seq_one_letter_code
_entity_poly.pdbx_strand_id
1 'polypeptide(L)'
;MNFQVGVNTKDPKKISDLLHENASIMIGRDRKIVSKAEYIKILPQRLAENPPVTLGKPKMAISENNAEVKIYMSRENSRVLVTFHMQLDKNTWHIKSWKY
;
A
#
# COMPACT_ATOMS: atom_id res chain seq x y z
N MET A 1 0.97 12.61 1.23
CA MET A 1 0.73 11.20 1.66
C MET A 1 1.95 10.36 1.31
N ASN A 2 2.59 9.72 2.30
CA ASN A 2 3.89 9.04 2.14
C ASN A 2 3.87 7.91 1.09
N PHE A 3 2.74 7.22 0.92
CA PHE A 3 2.58 6.17 -0.09
C PHE A 3 2.72 6.71 -1.52
N GLN A 4 1.95 7.75 -1.88
CA GLN A 4 2.04 8.37 -3.21
C GLN A 4 3.46 8.87 -3.50
N VAL A 5 4.08 9.52 -2.51
CA VAL A 5 5.46 10.01 -2.65
C VAL A 5 6.40 8.84 -2.91
N GLY A 6 6.37 7.78 -2.09
CA GLY A 6 7.25 6.62 -2.27
C GLY A 6 7.08 5.93 -3.63
N VAL A 7 5.84 5.81 -4.12
CA VAL A 7 5.58 5.22 -5.46
C VAL A 7 6.13 6.11 -6.58
N ASN A 8 5.91 7.42 -6.47
CA ASN A 8 6.26 8.37 -7.52
C ASN A 8 7.76 8.66 -7.55
N THR A 9 8.44 8.65 -6.40
CA THR A 9 9.90 8.84 -6.29
C THR A 9 10.69 7.54 -6.37
N LYS A 10 10.02 6.41 -6.59
CA LYS A 10 10.67 5.08 -6.66
C LYS A 10 11.46 4.72 -5.41
N ASP A 11 11.00 5.19 -4.25
CA ASP A 11 11.68 4.99 -2.98
C ASP A 11 11.09 3.77 -2.26
N PRO A 12 11.76 2.60 -2.30
CA PRO A 12 11.26 1.39 -1.66
C PRO A 12 11.20 1.54 -0.13
N LYS A 13 12.08 2.36 0.46
CA LYS A 13 12.11 2.57 1.92
C LYS A 13 10.85 3.28 2.39
N LYS A 14 10.43 4.34 1.67
CA LYS A 14 9.17 5.05 1.97
C LYS A 14 7.95 4.15 1.93
N ILE A 15 7.95 3.10 1.11
CA ILE A 15 6.84 2.15 1.04
C ILE A 15 7.00 1.07 2.12
N SER A 16 8.20 0.53 2.33
CA SER A 16 8.43 -0.50 3.35
C SER A 16 8.16 -0.02 4.77
N ASP A 17 8.44 1.25 5.06
CA ASP A 17 8.22 1.86 6.38
C ASP A 17 6.72 1.99 6.72
N LEU A 18 5.84 1.94 5.71
CA LEU A 18 4.40 1.94 5.89
C LEU A 18 3.85 0.55 6.21
N LEU A 19 4.62 -0.52 5.98
CA LEU A 19 4.14 -1.89 6.12
C LEU A 19 4.32 -2.40 7.55
N HIS A 20 3.24 -2.95 8.10
CA HIS A 20 3.27 -3.66 9.37
C HIS A 20 4.19 -4.89 9.24
N GLU A 21 4.88 -5.28 10.31
CA GLU A 21 5.83 -6.40 10.26
C GLU A 21 5.17 -7.70 9.74
N ASN A 22 3.97 -7.97 10.24
CA ASN A 22 3.13 -9.10 9.82
C ASN A 22 2.24 -8.78 8.60
N ALA A 23 2.64 -7.87 7.71
CA ALA A 23 1.84 -7.54 6.53
C ALA A 23 1.75 -8.73 5.55
N SER A 24 0.56 -8.92 4.98
CA SER A 24 0.24 -9.92 3.96
C SER A 24 -0.19 -9.19 2.68
N ILE A 25 0.69 -9.18 1.69
CA ILE A 25 0.55 -8.36 0.50
C ILE A 25 0.19 -9.23 -0.70
N MET A 26 -0.91 -8.88 -1.36
CA MET A 26 -1.32 -9.53 -2.61
C MET A 26 -0.56 -8.93 -3.80
N ILE A 27 0.09 -9.78 -4.59
CA ILE A 27 0.87 -9.42 -5.77
C ILE A 27 0.48 -10.25 -7.00
N GLY A 28 0.88 -9.76 -8.17
CA GLY A 28 0.74 -10.49 -9.43
C GLY A 28 -0.70 -10.63 -9.93
N ARG A 29 -0.84 -11.22 -11.12
CA ARG A 29 -2.15 -11.57 -11.70
C ARG A 29 -2.73 -12.83 -11.06
N ASP A 30 -1.87 -13.70 -10.57
CA ASP A 30 -2.17 -14.93 -9.83
C ASP A 30 -2.62 -14.67 -8.38
N ARG A 31 -2.60 -13.40 -7.94
CA ARG A 31 -3.04 -12.98 -6.60
C ARG A 31 -2.28 -13.67 -5.47
N LYS A 32 -1.00 -13.99 -5.70
CA LYS A 32 -0.13 -14.56 -4.68
C LYS A 32 -0.04 -13.63 -3.47
N ILE A 33 -0.22 -14.19 -2.27
CA ILE A 33 -0.02 -13.48 -1.01
C ILE A 33 1.42 -13.71 -0.56
N VAL A 34 2.13 -12.64 -0.24
CA VAL A 34 3.51 -12.67 0.25
C VAL A 34 3.65 -11.90 1.55
N SER A 35 4.64 -12.27 2.36
CA SER A 35 5.02 -11.53 3.58
C SER A 35 5.64 -10.16 3.25
N LYS A 36 5.74 -9.27 4.25
CA LYS A 36 6.52 -8.01 4.14
C LYS A 36 7.94 -8.26 3.63
N ALA A 37 8.65 -9.22 4.23
CA ALA A 37 10.05 -9.52 3.88
C ALA A 37 10.20 -9.94 2.42
N GLU A 38 9.28 -10.77 1.90
CA GLU A 38 9.26 -11.15 0.49
C GLU A 38 8.85 -9.99 -0.42
N TYR A 39 7.86 -9.19 -0.01
CA TYR A 39 7.42 -8.04 -0.77
C TYR A 39 8.53 -7.00 -0.95
N ILE A 40 9.32 -6.74 0.09
CA ILE A 40 10.45 -5.80 0.04
C ILE A 40 11.49 -6.23 -1.00
N LYS A 41 11.74 -7.54 -1.18
CA LYS A 41 12.71 -8.04 -2.17
C LYS A 41 12.33 -7.66 -3.60
N ILE A 42 11.03 -7.65 -3.92
CA ILE A 42 10.52 -7.34 -5.26
C ILE A 42 10.10 -5.88 -5.41
N LEU A 43 10.02 -5.13 -4.31
CA LEU A 43 9.50 -3.76 -4.28
C LEU A 43 10.28 -2.79 -5.20
N PRO A 44 11.62 -2.78 -5.24
CA PRO A 44 12.36 -1.90 -6.16
C PRO A 44 11.97 -2.11 -7.63
N GLN A 45 11.91 -3.37 -8.07
CA GLN A 45 11.48 -3.72 -9.42
C GLN A 45 10.04 -3.27 -9.68
N ARG A 46 9.11 -3.58 -8.76
CA ARG A 46 7.71 -3.14 -8.88
C ARG A 46 7.57 -1.64 -8.98
N LEU A 47 8.38 -0.87 -8.23
CA LEU A 47 8.34 0.58 -8.29
C LEU A 47 8.84 1.10 -9.63
N ALA A 48 9.94 0.53 -10.16
CA ALA A 48 10.48 0.90 -11.47
C ALA A 48 9.48 0.67 -12.60
N GLU A 49 8.70 -0.41 -12.55
CA GLU A 49 7.70 -0.77 -13.57
C GLU A 49 6.36 -0.04 -13.41
N ASN A 50 6.08 0.54 -12.24
CA ASN A 50 4.85 1.28 -12.01
C ASN A 50 4.98 2.72 -12.50
N PRO A 51 4.06 3.27 -13.30
CA PRO A 51 3.97 4.68 -13.59
C PRO A 51 3.53 5.45 -12.32
N PRO A 52 3.66 6.78 -12.31
CA PRO A 52 3.21 7.62 -11.21
C PRO A 52 1.73 7.42 -10.90
N VAL A 53 1.39 7.55 -9.62
CA VAL A 53 0.03 7.47 -9.12
C VAL A 53 -0.44 8.80 -8.53
N THR A 54 -1.74 9.04 -8.59
CA THR A 54 -2.40 10.13 -7.87
C THR A 54 -3.50 9.55 -7.01
N LEU A 55 -3.54 9.97 -5.75
CA LEU A 55 -4.53 9.51 -4.77
C LEU A 55 -5.64 10.54 -4.61
N GLY A 56 -6.89 10.08 -4.65
CA GLY A 56 -8.07 10.90 -4.39
C GLY A 56 -8.33 11.14 -2.90
N LYS A 57 -9.51 11.65 -2.57
CA LYS A 57 -9.93 11.82 -1.18
C LYS A 57 -10.24 10.45 -0.54
N PRO A 58 -9.61 10.10 0.60
CA PRO A 58 -9.89 8.84 1.27
C PRO A 58 -11.24 8.87 2.01
N LYS A 59 -11.86 7.70 2.13
CA LYS A 59 -12.91 7.39 3.11
C LYS A 59 -12.33 6.42 4.13
N MET A 60 -12.47 6.73 5.42
CA MET A 60 -11.87 5.94 6.49
C MET A 60 -12.96 5.45 7.44
N ALA A 61 -12.87 4.18 7.84
CA ALA A 61 -13.62 3.61 8.94
C ALA A 61 -12.62 3.07 9.96
N ILE A 62 -12.73 3.51 11.21
CA ILE A 62 -11.80 3.11 12.29
C ILE A 62 -12.59 2.30 13.31
N SER A 63 -12.02 1.17 13.74
CA SER A 63 -12.55 0.31 14.80
C SER A 63 -11.40 -0.14 15.68
N GLU A 64 -11.35 0.37 16.90
CA GLU A 64 -10.26 0.11 17.85
C GLU A 64 -8.89 0.41 17.22
N ASN A 65 -8.02 -0.60 17.17
CA ASN A 65 -6.67 -0.55 16.60
C ASN A 65 -6.64 -0.89 15.11
N ASN A 66 -7.79 -0.93 14.42
CA ASN A 66 -7.89 -1.25 13.01
C ASN A 66 -8.54 -0.10 12.23
N ALA A 67 -8.12 0.07 10.99
CA ALA A 67 -8.77 1.01 10.08
C ALA A 67 -8.88 0.43 8.67
N GLU A 68 -10.00 0.73 8.02
CA GLU A 68 -10.20 0.51 6.59
C GLU A 68 -10.14 1.87 5.88
N VAL A 69 -9.19 2.01 4.96
CA VAL A 69 -9.02 3.24 4.17
C VAL A 69 -9.30 2.92 2.70
N LYS A 70 -10.43 3.42 2.21
CA LYS A 70 -10.85 3.33 0.81
C LYS A 70 -10.45 4.59 0.06
N ILE A 71 -9.68 4.44 -1.01
CA ILE A 71 -9.17 5.56 -1.80
C ILE A 71 -9.15 5.21 -3.28
N TYR A 72 -9.56 6.15 -4.13
CA TYR A 72 -9.34 6.00 -5.56
C TYR A 72 -7.89 6.34 -5.89
N MET A 73 -7.21 5.44 -6.58
CA MET A 73 -5.87 5.62 -7.11
C MET A 73 -5.93 5.68 -8.63
N SER A 74 -5.47 6.80 -9.18
CA SER A 74 -5.30 6.97 -10.62
C SER A 74 -3.88 6.58 -11.01
N ARG A 75 -3.73 5.80 -12.09
CA ARG A 75 -2.47 5.32 -12.66
C ARG A 75 -2.64 5.28 -14.18
N GLU A 76 -1.91 6.12 -14.91
CA GLU A 76 -2.11 6.31 -16.36
C GLU A 76 -3.60 6.52 -16.70
N ASN A 77 -4.17 5.66 -17.54
CA ASN A 77 -5.57 5.71 -17.98
C ASN A 77 -6.51 4.88 -17.10
N SER A 78 -6.04 4.40 -15.94
CA SER A 78 -6.81 3.58 -15.01
C SER A 78 -7.10 4.33 -13.71
N ARG A 79 -8.31 4.11 -13.17
CA ARG A 79 -8.71 4.58 -11.85
C ARG A 79 -9.28 3.39 -11.08
N VAL A 80 -8.59 3.01 -10.01
CA VAL A 80 -8.92 1.80 -9.24
C VAL A 80 -9.26 2.18 -7.80
N LEU A 81 -10.26 1.51 -7.22
CA LEU A 81 -10.57 1.65 -5.80
C LEU A 81 -9.63 0.75 -5.00
N VAL A 82 -8.70 1.34 -4.27
CA VAL A 82 -7.82 0.62 -3.36
C VAL A 82 -8.40 0.68 -1.95
N THR A 83 -8.46 -0.47 -1.28
CA THR A 83 -8.80 -0.57 0.14
C THR A 83 -7.56 -1.01 0.91
N PHE A 84 -7.02 -0.14 1.76
CA PHE A 84 -5.95 -0.46 2.70
C PHE A 84 -6.58 -0.92 4.01
N HIS A 85 -6.17 -2.08 4.50
CA HIS A 85 -6.45 -2.49 5.88
C HIS A 85 -5.23 -2.13 6.73
N MET A 86 -5.45 -1.31 7.73
CA MET A 86 -4.40 -0.75 8.59
C MET A 86 -4.57 -1.23 10.03
N GLN A 87 -3.45 -1.30 10.74
CA GLN A 87 -3.39 -1.57 12.17
C GLN A 87 -2.58 -0.47 12.87
N LEU A 88 -3.07 -0.01 14.02
CA LEU A 88 -2.36 0.88 14.92
C LEU A 88 -1.38 0.06 15.76
N ASP A 89 -0.09 0.38 15.67
CA ASP A 89 0.95 -0.17 16.54
C ASP A 89 1.83 0.98 17.06
N LYS A 90 2.05 1.03 18.38
CA LYS A 90 2.84 2.09 19.05
C LYS A 90 2.52 3.51 18.54
N ASN A 91 1.22 3.84 18.48
CA ASN A 91 0.71 5.14 18.03
C ASN A 91 0.98 5.48 16.54
N THR A 92 1.34 4.48 15.73
CA THR A 92 1.59 4.62 14.29
C THR A 92 0.70 3.66 13.50
N TRP A 93 0.03 4.16 12.46
CA TRP A 93 -0.78 3.33 11.57
C TRP A 93 0.09 2.67 10.52
N HIS A 94 0.02 1.35 10.44
CA HIS A 94 0.72 0.54 9.46
C HIS A 94 -0.25 -0.23 8.56
N ILE A 95 0.13 -0.40 7.31
CA ILE A 95 -0.61 -1.19 6.33
C ILE A 95 -0.37 -2.68 6.62
N LYS A 96 -1.45 -3.42 6.83
CA LYS A 96 -1.42 -4.87 7.01
C LYS A 96 -1.68 -5.63 5.71
N SER A 97 -2.55 -5.09 4.88
CA SER A 97 -2.85 -5.61 3.54
C SER A 97 -3.53 -4.54 2.70
N TRP A 98 -3.65 -4.78 1.40
CA TRP A 98 -4.53 -4.02 0.53
C TRP A 98 -5.18 -4.91 -0.53
N LYS A 99 -6.28 -4.41 -1.08
CA LYS A 99 -6.95 -4.98 -2.26
C LYS A 99 -7.34 -3.86 -3.22
N TYR A 100 -7.41 -4.19 -4.50
CA TYR A 100 -7.76 -3.31 -5.60
C TYR A 100 -8.54 -4.11 -6.66
#